data_AF-A0A6L6JKX6-F1
#
_entry.id   AF-A0A6L6JKX6-F1
#
_cell.length_a   1.000
_cell.length_b   1.000
_cell.length_c   1.000
_cell.angle_alpha   90.00
_cell.angle_beta   90.00
_cell.angle_gamma   90.00
#
_symmetry.space_group_name_H-M   'P 1'
#
loop_
_entity.id
_entity.type
_entity.pdbx_description
1 polymer ?
#
loop_
_entity_poly.entity_id
_entity_poly.type
_entity_poly.pdbx_seq_one_letter_code
_entity_poly.pdbx_strand_id
1 'polypeptide(L)'
;MDEQEQLRLTNDQWQQDDERWQEEIQYWQHETQRLVALLYMLEKALPEHSSKLDIHKARIDKHNEDLNRYRCGLEKQCLKDCPSHIEVEKNKHLHKMMARNHKDMQREHETFSKEYYKKMRRFRELAERLMDELEDFK
;
A
#
# COMPACT_ATOMS: atom_id res chain seq x y z
N MET A 1 59.23 31.46 17.53
CA MET A 1 58.79 30.38 16.64
C MET A 1 58.98 30.88 15.22
N ASP A 2 59.63 30.10 14.38
CA ASP A 2 59.95 30.47 13.00
C ASP A 2 58.66 30.52 12.15
N GLU A 3 58.60 31.43 11.18
CA GLU A 3 57.46 31.62 10.28
C GLU A 3 57.20 30.33 9.49
N GLN A 4 58.27 29.65 9.09
CA GLN A 4 58.18 28.36 8.39
C GLN A 4 57.59 27.25 9.27
N GLU A 5 57.84 27.28 10.58
CA GLU A 5 57.26 26.34 11.53
C GLU A 5 55.77 26.61 11.78
N GLN A 6 55.35 27.88 11.82
CA GLN A 6 53.94 28.26 11.88
C GLN A 6 53.16 27.81 10.65
N LEU A 7 53.73 27.99 9.46
CA LEU A 7 53.12 27.53 8.20
C LEU A 7 52.94 26.01 8.18
N ARG A 8 53.94 25.25 8.64
CA ARG A 8 53.85 23.79 8.74
C ARG A 8 52.74 23.35 9.70
N LEU A 9 52.71 23.88 10.92
CA LEU A 9 51.68 23.52 11.91
C LEU A 9 50.26 23.85 11.41
N THR A 10 50.12 24.96 10.71
CA THR A 10 48.84 25.36 10.11
C THR A 10 48.43 24.39 9.00
N ASN A 11 49.37 23.96 8.15
CA ASN A 11 49.09 22.98 7.11
C ASN A 11 48.72 21.61 7.69
N ASP A 12 49.41 21.16 8.75
CA ASP A 12 49.10 19.90 9.43
C ASP A 12 47.67 19.93 10.02
N GLN A 13 47.26 21.08 10.58
CA GLN A 13 45.89 21.31 11.05
C GLN A 13 44.87 21.20 9.91
N TRP A 14 45.16 21.81 8.74
CA TRP A 14 44.28 21.73 7.58
C TRP A 14 44.14 20.31 7.04
N GLN A 15 45.21 19.52 7.07
CA GLN A 15 45.15 18.11 6.66
C GLN A 15 44.28 17.28 7.61
N GLN A 16 44.38 17.50 8.92
CA GLN A 16 43.51 16.85 9.90
C GLN A 16 42.03 17.25 9.72
N ASP A 17 41.77 18.52 9.41
CA ASP A 17 40.43 18.99 9.11
C ASP A 17 39.87 18.37 7.83
N ASP A 18 40.68 18.27 6.76
CA ASP A 18 40.28 17.62 5.51
C ASP A 18 39.96 16.13 5.72
N GLU A 19 40.81 15.39 6.44
CA GLU A 19 40.55 13.98 6.78
C GLU A 19 39.20 13.81 7.49
N ARG A 20 38.91 14.65 8.49
CA ARG A 20 37.62 14.64 9.19
C ARG A 20 36.45 14.94 8.25
N TRP A 21 36.58 15.94 7.38
CA TRP A 21 35.53 16.29 6.41
C TRP A 21 35.26 15.16 5.42
N GLN A 22 36.30 14.44 4.97
CA GLN A 22 36.12 13.29 4.10
C GLN A 22 35.34 12.17 4.79
N GLU A 23 35.60 11.91 6.07
CA GLU A 23 34.84 10.94 6.87
C GLU A 23 33.37 11.35 7.02
N GLU A 24 33.11 12.63 7.32
CA GLU A 24 31.76 13.19 7.43
C GLU A 24 30.99 13.07 6.09
N ILE A 25 31.62 13.40 4.97
CA ILE A 25 31.02 13.28 3.64
C ILE A 25 30.67 11.83 3.32
N GLN A 26 31.59 10.89 3.59
CA GLN A 26 31.32 9.47 3.35
C GLN A 26 30.14 8.97 4.18
N TYR A 27 30.06 9.39 5.44
CA TYR A 27 28.93 9.09 6.30
C TYR A 27 27.61 9.64 5.73
N TRP A 28 27.55 10.93 5.35
CA TRP A 28 26.34 11.52 4.77
C TRP A 28 25.92 10.87 3.44
N GLN A 29 26.89 10.47 2.61
CA GLN A 29 26.62 9.74 1.38
C GLN A 29 25.96 8.39 1.64
N HIS A 30 26.49 7.64 2.62
CA HIS A 30 25.92 6.35 3.00
C HIS A 30 24.48 6.48 3.51
N GLU A 31 24.23 7.43 4.40
CA GLU A 31 22.89 7.66 4.94
C GLU A 31 21.91 8.14 3.86
N THR A 32 22.35 9.00 2.94
CA THR A 32 21.54 9.41 1.79
C THR A 32 21.13 8.20 0.94
N GLN A 33 22.05 7.28 0.68
CA GLN A 33 21.74 6.05 -0.08
C GLN A 33 20.71 5.16 0.63
N ARG A 34 20.79 5.06 1.96
CA ARG A 34 19.81 4.32 2.76
C ARG A 34 18.41 4.94 2.68
N LEU A 35 18.31 6.26 2.81
CA LEU A 35 17.03 6.98 2.67
C LEU A 35 16.43 6.79 1.28
N VAL A 36 17.25 6.88 0.21
CA VAL A 36 16.81 6.61 -1.16
C VAL A 36 16.27 5.19 -1.30
N ALA A 37 16.93 4.19 -0.71
CA ALA A 37 16.46 2.81 -0.74
C ALA A 37 15.12 2.64 -0.01
N LEU A 38 14.93 3.29 1.14
CA LEU A 38 13.65 3.29 1.86
C LEU A 38 12.52 3.93 1.05
N LEU A 39 12.78 5.10 0.47
CA LEU A 39 11.82 5.80 -0.40
C LEU A 39 11.40 4.93 -1.59
N TYR A 40 12.36 4.25 -2.22
CA TYR A 40 12.06 3.33 -3.31
C TYR A 40 11.16 2.16 -2.85
N MET A 41 11.42 1.58 -1.67
CA MET A 41 10.57 0.51 -1.13
C MET A 41 9.13 0.99 -0.83
N LEU A 42 8.99 2.20 -0.31
CA LEU A 42 7.68 2.84 -0.06
C LEU A 42 6.95 3.11 -1.38
N GLU A 43 7.64 3.70 -2.36
CA GLU A 43 7.09 3.99 -3.68
C GLU A 43 6.62 2.71 -4.37
N LYS A 44 7.37 1.61 -4.28
CA LYS A 44 6.95 0.32 -4.85
C LYS A 44 5.75 -0.31 -4.15
N ALA A 45 5.55 -0.06 -2.86
CA ALA A 45 4.44 -0.64 -2.12
C ALA A 45 3.08 -0.02 -2.49
N LEU A 46 3.02 1.26 -2.87
CA LEU A 46 1.76 1.99 -3.11
C LEU A 46 0.99 1.58 -4.40
N PRO A 47 1.61 1.46 -5.60
CA PRO A 47 0.93 1.14 -6.86
C PRO A 47 0.25 -0.22 -6.85
N GLU A 48 0.78 -1.16 -6.06
CA GLU A 48 0.16 -2.47 -5.91
C GLU A 48 -1.15 -2.43 -5.09
N HIS A 49 -1.38 -1.38 -4.31
CA HIS A 49 -2.56 -1.28 -3.44
C HIS A 49 -3.75 -0.65 -4.14
N SER A 50 -3.55 0.44 -4.89
CA SER A 50 -4.64 1.13 -5.59
C SER A 50 -5.32 0.23 -6.60
N SER A 51 -4.56 -0.38 -7.51
CA SER A 51 -5.12 -1.24 -8.56
C SER A 51 -5.85 -2.46 -7.99
N LYS A 52 -5.29 -3.14 -6.97
CA LYS A 52 -5.93 -4.31 -6.35
C LYS A 52 -7.21 -3.92 -5.61
N LEU A 53 -7.22 -2.76 -4.96
CA LEU A 53 -8.40 -2.23 -4.27
C LEU A 53 -9.51 -1.85 -5.27
N ASP A 54 -9.16 -1.20 -6.37
CA ASP A 54 -10.11 -0.84 -7.42
C ASP A 54 -10.75 -2.07 -8.07
N ILE A 55 -9.95 -3.11 -8.36
CA ILE A 55 -10.46 -4.39 -8.87
C ILE A 55 -11.41 -5.03 -7.87
N HIS A 56 -11.06 -5.05 -6.58
CA HIS A 56 -11.92 -5.63 -5.53
C HIS A 56 -13.21 -4.85 -5.37
N LYS A 57 -13.14 -3.52 -5.41
CA LYS A 57 -14.31 -2.63 -5.39
C LYS A 57 -15.25 -2.92 -6.56
N ALA A 58 -14.71 -3.01 -7.78
CA ALA A 58 -15.52 -3.32 -8.96
C ALA A 58 -16.26 -4.67 -8.84
N ARG A 59 -15.62 -5.68 -8.22
CA ARG A 59 -16.27 -6.97 -7.92
C ARG A 59 -17.40 -6.85 -6.92
N ILE A 60 -17.22 -6.08 -5.84
CA ILE A 60 -18.26 -5.81 -4.84
C ILE A 60 -19.43 -5.05 -5.48
N ASP A 61 -19.15 -4.04 -6.30
CA ASP A 61 -20.16 -3.24 -6.97
C ASP A 61 -21.01 -4.13 -7.91
N LYS A 62 -20.36 -5.00 -8.70
CA LYS A 62 -21.07 -6.01 -9.51
C LYS A 62 -21.90 -6.98 -8.68
N HIS A 63 -21.37 -7.50 -7.58
CA HIS A 63 -22.11 -8.37 -6.66
C HIS A 63 -23.35 -7.67 -6.08
N ASN A 64 -23.24 -6.38 -5.76
CA ASN A 64 -24.37 -5.56 -5.32
C ASN A 64 -25.43 -5.36 -6.41
N GLU A 65 -25.02 -5.15 -7.67
CA GLU A 65 -25.95 -5.13 -8.80
C GLU A 65 -26.72 -6.44 -8.93
N ASP A 66 -26.03 -7.58 -8.85
CA ASP A 66 -26.64 -8.90 -8.94
C ASP A 66 -27.62 -9.16 -7.79
N LEU A 67 -27.28 -8.74 -6.56
CA LEU A 67 -28.19 -8.79 -5.42
C LEU A 67 -29.43 -7.91 -5.63
N ASN A 68 -29.26 -6.70 -6.17
CA ASN A 68 -30.36 -5.79 -6.43
C ASN A 68 -31.30 -6.32 -7.52
N ARG A 69 -30.76 -6.88 -8.61
CA ARG A 69 -31.53 -7.56 -9.66
C ARG A 69 -32.29 -8.75 -9.10
N TYR A 70 -31.61 -9.58 -8.30
CA TYR A 70 -32.25 -10.72 -7.64
C TYR A 70 -33.38 -10.28 -6.70
N ARG A 71 -33.17 -9.23 -5.88
CA ARG A 71 -34.21 -8.67 -4.99
C ARG A 71 -35.43 -8.19 -5.78
N CYS A 72 -35.22 -7.47 -6.89
CA CYS A 72 -36.31 -7.01 -7.76
C CYS A 72 -37.16 -8.18 -8.28
N GLY A 73 -36.53 -9.29 -8.66
CA GLY A 73 -37.23 -10.50 -9.10
C GLY A 73 -38.04 -11.22 -8.01
N LEU A 74 -37.79 -10.93 -6.73
CA LEU A 74 -38.56 -11.47 -5.60
C LEU A 74 -39.78 -10.61 -5.22
N GLU A 75 -39.86 -9.37 -5.68
CA GLU A 75 -40.93 -8.45 -5.31
C GLU A 75 -42.24 -8.80 -6.04
N LYS A 76 -43.35 -8.90 -5.29
CA LYS A 76 -44.68 -9.24 -5.82
C LYS A 76 -45.21 -8.24 -6.86
N GLN A 77 -44.68 -7.02 -6.88
CA GLN A 77 -45.05 -5.93 -7.79
C GLN A 77 -44.09 -5.80 -8.97
N CYS A 78 -43.12 -6.70 -9.11
CA CYS A 78 -42.24 -6.72 -10.28
C CYS A 78 -43.09 -6.98 -11.53
N LEU A 79 -43.25 -5.93 -12.35
CA LEU A 79 -44.05 -5.95 -13.58
C LEU A 79 -43.66 -7.15 -14.45
N LYS A 80 -44.62 -7.75 -15.16
CA LYS A 80 -44.35 -8.91 -16.05
C LYS A 80 -43.32 -8.59 -17.14
N ASP A 81 -43.19 -7.33 -17.51
CA ASP A 81 -42.22 -6.84 -18.50
C ASP A 81 -40.85 -6.50 -17.88
N CYS A 82 -40.67 -6.69 -16.57
CA CYS A 82 -39.38 -6.49 -15.94
C CYS A 82 -38.41 -7.60 -16.36
N PRO A 83 -37.21 -7.28 -16.87
CA PRO A 83 -36.20 -8.27 -17.24
C PRO A 83 -35.77 -9.21 -16.09
N SER A 84 -36.07 -8.81 -14.85
CA SER A 84 -35.75 -9.55 -13.63
C SER A 84 -36.92 -10.37 -13.09
N HIS A 85 -38.09 -10.39 -13.75
CA HIS A 85 -39.26 -11.17 -13.32
C HIS A 85 -38.98 -12.67 -13.42
N ILE A 86 -39.15 -13.41 -12.31
CA ILE A 86 -38.82 -14.84 -12.22
C ILE A 86 -40.04 -15.63 -11.74
N GLU A 87 -40.43 -16.67 -12.49
CA GLU A 87 -41.46 -17.64 -12.06
C GLU A 87 -41.03 -18.36 -10.77
N VAL A 88 -41.97 -18.55 -9.85
CA VAL A 88 -41.74 -19.03 -8.47
C VAL A 88 -40.93 -20.34 -8.38
N GLU A 89 -41.03 -21.26 -9.35
CA GLU A 89 -40.23 -22.50 -9.34
C GLU A 89 -38.78 -22.33 -9.86
N LYS A 90 -38.53 -21.38 -10.78
CA LYS A 90 -37.16 -20.98 -11.16
C LYS A 90 -36.45 -20.24 -10.01
N ASN A 91 -37.23 -19.68 -9.08
CA ASN A 91 -36.75 -18.92 -7.94
C ASN A 91 -35.90 -19.73 -6.95
N LYS A 92 -36.25 -21.01 -6.68
CA LYS A 92 -35.47 -21.86 -5.75
C LYS A 92 -34.07 -22.17 -6.26
N HIS A 93 -33.93 -22.45 -7.55
CA HIS A 93 -32.63 -22.72 -8.16
C HIS A 93 -31.77 -21.45 -8.15
N LEU A 94 -32.35 -20.32 -8.56
CA LEU A 94 -31.68 -19.03 -8.56
C LEU A 94 -31.26 -18.61 -7.14
N HIS A 95 -32.11 -18.81 -6.14
CA HIS A 95 -31.78 -18.53 -4.74
C HIS A 95 -30.58 -19.35 -4.26
N LYS A 96 -30.53 -20.65 -4.57
CA LYS A 96 -29.38 -21.50 -4.22
C LYS A 96 -28.10 -21.02 -4.90
N MET A 97 -28.18 -20.57 -6.15
CA MET A 97 -27.05 -20.00 -6.86
C MET A 97 -26.58 -18.69 -6.21
N MET A 98 -27.50 -17.76 -5.93
CA MET A 98 -27.19 -16.50 -5.24
C MET A 98 -26.58 -16.71 -3.86
N ALA A 99 -27.10 -17.67 -3.09
CA ALA A 99 -26.55 -18.01 -1.78
C ALA A 99 -25.11 -18.54 -1.86
N ARG A 100 -24.80 -19.36 -2.89
CA ARG A 100 -23.42 -19.81 -3.14
C ARG A 100 -22.51 -18.65 -3.54
N ASN A 101 -22.92 -17.86 -4.52
CA ASN A 101 -22.14 -16.71 -5.00
C ASN A 101 -21.87 -15.71 -3.86
N HIS A 102 -22.85 -15.45 -3.00
CA HIS A 102 -22.67 -14.58 -1.84
C HIS A 102 -21.65 -15.13 -0.85
N LYS A 103 -21.70 -16.43 -0.56
CA LYS A 103 -20.73 -17.09 0.32
C LYS A 103 -19.32 -17.09 -0.28
N ASP A 104 -19.20 -17.19 -1.59
CA ASP A 104 -17.92 -17.10 -2.30
C ASP A 104 -17.35 -15.68 -2.20
N MET A 105 -18.18 -14.67 -2.49
CA MET A 105 -17.79 -13.26 -2.34
C MET A 105 -17.41 -12.91 -0.90
N GLN A 106 -18.11 -13.46 0.09
CA GLN A 106 -17.74 -13.28 1.50
C GLN A 106 -16.33 -13.81 1.79
N ARG A 107 -16.02 -15.03 1.36
CA ARG A 107 -14.69 -15.64 1.54
C ARG A 107 -13.59 -14.87 0.82
N GLU A 108 -13.86 -14.45 -0.42
CA GLU A 108 -12.94 -13.60 -1.17
C GLU A 108 -12.69 -12.26 -0.47
N HIS A 109 -13.74 -11.60 0.03
CA HIS A 109 -13.62 -10.32 0.74
C HIS A 109 -12.83 -10.46 2.05
N GLU A 110 -13.10 -11.48 2.85
CA GLU A 110 -12.35 -11.75 4.08
C GLU A 110 -10.86 -11.99 3.81
N THR A 111 -10.55 -12.73 2.74
CA THR A 111 -9.17 -13.01 2.33
C THR A 111 -8.47 -11.74 1.85
N PHE A 112 -9.13 -10.98 0.97
CA PHE A 112 -8.62 -9.71 0.47
C PHE A 112 -8.34 -8.74 1.62
N SER A 113 -9.28 -8.60 2.55
CA SER A 113 -9.17 -7.69 3.70
C SER A 113 -7.95 -8.00 4.57
N LYS A 114 -7.74 -9.28 4.92
CA LYS A 114 -6.56 -9.72 5.69
C LYS A 114 -5.25 -9.38 4.98
N GLU A 115 -5.15 -9.70 3.70
CA GLU A 115 -3.95 -9.41 2.90
C GLU A 115 -3.73 -7.91 2.75
N TYR A 116 -4.80 -7.13 2.57
CA TYR A 116 -4.73 -5.69 2.47
C TYR A 116 -4.18 -5.06 3.76
N TYR A 117 -4.72 -5.44 4.92
CA TYR A 117 -4.22 -4.95 6.21
C TYR A 117 -2.76 -5.33 6.46
N LYS A 118 -2.36 -6.56 6.12
CA LYS A 118 -0.96 -6.99 6.25
C LYS A 118 -0.01 -6.12 5.44
N LYS A 119 -0.39 -5.77 4.21
CA LYS A 119 0.43 -4.93 3.34
C LYS A 119 0.47 -3.48 3.82
N MET A 120 -0.66 -2.91 4.22
CA MET A 120 -0.72 -1.56 4.79
C MET A 120 0.08 -1.44 6.09
N ARG A 121 0.10 -2.49 6.92
CA ARG A 121 0.96 -2.56 8.10
C ARG A 121 2.43 -2.48 7.72
N ARG A 122 2.88 -3.27 6.75
CA ARG A 122 4.26 -3.24 6.26
C ARG A 122 4.63 -1.87 5.68
N PHE A 123 3.72 -1.23 4.96
CA PHE A 123 3.93 0.13 4.47
C PHE A 123 4.13 1.12 5.63
N ARG A 124 3.30 1.01 6.68
CA ARG A 124 3.42 1.83 7.89
C ARG A 124 4.77 1.63 8.58
N GLU A 125 5.21 0.38 8.75
CA GLU A 125 6.51 0.04 9.34
C GLU A 125 7.68 0.65 8.56
N LEU A 126 7.61 0.66 7.21
CA LEU A 126 8.61 1.31 6.38
C LEU A 126 8.60 2.84 6.52
N ALA A 127 7.42 3.44 6.67
CA ALA A 127 7.29 4.89 6.87
C ALA A 127 7.78 5.31 8.25
N GLU A 128 7.49 4.54 9.29
CA GLU A 128 8.02 4.74 10.64
C GLU A 128 9.56 4.68 10.62
N ARG A 129 10.14 3.66 9.99
CA ARG A 129 11.60 3.56 9.84
C ARG A 129 12.21 4.75 9.09
N LEU A 130 11.54 5.27 8.06
CA LEU A 130 12.00 6.47 7.36
C LEU A 130 12.01 7.69 8.30
N MET A 131 10.97 7.85 9.12
CA MET A 131 10.91 8.94 10.10
C MET A 131 12.02 8.80 11.14
N ASP A 132 12.25 7.60 11.65
CA ASP A 132 13.33 7.32 12.62
C ASP A 132 14.71 7.67 12.02
N GLU A 133 15.00 7.22 10.79
CA GLU A 133 16.27 7.54 10.11
C GLU A 133 16.44 9.04 9.84
N LEU A 134 15.35 9.80 9.71
CA LEU A 134 15.38 11.27 9.59
C LEU A 134 15.55 11.98 10.94
N GLU A 135 15.06 11.41 12.04
CA GLU A 135 15.21 11.97 13.39
C GLU A 135 16.60 11.74 13.98
N ASP A 136 17.24 10.62 13.62
CA ASP A 136 18.63 10.28 13.97
C ASP A 136 19.65 11.15 13.22
N PHE A 137 19.23 11.85 12.17
CA PHE A 137 20.02 12.82 11.42
C PHE A 137 20.08 14.17 12.18
N LYS A 138 20.79 14.20 13.31
CA LYS A 138 21.02 15.40 14.14
C LYS A 138 22.49 15.65 14.41
#